data_AF-A0A3S1D9C1-F1
#
_entry.id   AF-A0A3S1D9C1-F1
#
_cell.length_a   1.000
_cell.length_b   1.000
_cell.length_c   1.000
_cell.angle_alpha   90.00
_cell.angle_beta   90.00
_cell.angle_gamma   90.00
#
_symmetry.space_group_name_H-M   'P 1'
#
loop_
_entity.id
_entity.type
_entity.pdbx_description
1 polymer ?
#
loop_
_entity_poly.entity_id
_entity_poly.type
_entity_poly.pdbx_seq_one_letter_code
_entity_poly.pdbx_strand_id
1 'polypeptide(L)'
;KSIHVHDFAGRFDRYGQLYTQTRVTDVPADVLAAGRETVARRIEAALGVDHAGYRDLYLVLLSLASHDLAVMRGAFGTPDRVVHAQQTGPNQLLAVLDYGGVPCLFDMALAQYEWWDEWIHVHGERDEVRIEFQNPYFRNASATVRLREAAGQTASERVIPGVPDTSFRREWLHFADCIHAGAKPRTPLSGGLADLDLALRIIQAMPPKRL
;
A
#
# COMPACT_ATOMS: atom_id res chain seq x y z
N LYS A 1 7.68 -14.14 16.08
CA LYS A 1 7.95 -12.95 15.24
C LYS A 1 6.88 -12.88 14.18
N SER A 2 6.33 -11.71 13.91
CA SER A 2 5.27 -11.54 12.89
C SER A 2 5.22 -10.10 12.41
N ILE A 3 4.67 -9.91 11.22
CA ILE A 3 4.39 -8.60 10.62
C ILE A 3 2.88 -8.53 10.40
N HIS A 4 2.30 -7.36 10.63
CA HIS A 4 0.92 -7.08 10.28
C HIS A 4 0.86 -5.71 9.61
N VAL A 5 0.30 -5.67 8.42
CA VAL A 5 0.13 -4.48 7.58
C VAL A 5 -1.36 -4.35 7.33
N HIS A 6 -1.92 -3.22 7.75
CA HIS A 6 -3.34 -2.95 7.70
C HIS A 6 -3.58 -1.62 6.99
N ASP A 7 -4.40 -1.62 5.94
CA ASP A 7 -4.81 -0.40 5.22
C ASP A 7 -6.33 -0.41 4.96
N PHE A 8 -7.07 0.17 5.90
CA PHE A 8 -8.51 0.38 5.77
C PHE A 8 -8.76 1.85 5.52
N ALA A 9 -8.56 2.27 4.26
CA ALA A 9 -8.83 3.63 3.86
C ALA A 9 -10.29 4.00 4.10
N GLY A 10 -10.47 5.11 4.83
CA GLY A 10 -11.78 5.67 5.13
C GLY A 10 -12.48 6.27 3.90
N ARG A 11 -13.47 7.11 4.15
CA ARG A 11 -14.28 7.69 3.08
C ARG A 11 -13.53 8.71 2.21
N PHE A 12 -13.50 8.47 0.89
CA PHE A 12 -12.91 9.37 -0.10
C PHE A 12 -13.80 10.52 -0.57
N ASP A 13 -15.12 10.42 -0.42
CA ASP A 13 -16.10 11.35 -0.98
C ASP A 13 -16.03 12.78 -0.38
N ARG A 14 -15.39 12.91 0.78
CA ARG A 14 -15.17 14.20 1.45
C ARG A 14 -13.88 14.90 1.03
N TYR A 15 -12.92 14.19 0.44
CA TYR A 15 -11.60 14.77 0.12
C TYR A 15 -11.67 15.85 -0.96
N GLY A 16 -12.70 15.78 -1.82
CA GLY A 16 -13.10 16.85 -2.74
C GLY A 16 -13.23 18.23 -2.09
N GLN A 17 -13.58 18.27 -0.80
CA GLN A 17 -13.92 19.47 -0.05
C GLN A 17 -12.76 19.98 0.82
N LEU A 18 -11.69 19.18 1.00
CA LEU A 18 -10.56 19.54 1.86
C LEU A 18 -9.66 20.62 1.25
N TYR A 19 -9.63 20.70 -0.08
CA TYR A 19 -8.75 21.60 -0.82
C TYR A 19 -9.48 22.21 -2.01
N THR A 20 -9.06 23.40 -2.44
CA THR A 20 -9.51 23.96 -3.72
C THR A 20 -8.98 23.08 -4.85
N GLN A 21 -9.89 22.42 -5.57
CA GLN A 21 -9.56 21.55 -6.69
C GLN A 21 -9.92 22.21 -8.01
N THR A 22 -9.00 22.22 -8.96
CA THR A 22 -9.27 22.54 -10.36
C THR A 22 -9.60 21.24 -11.08
N ARG A 23 -10.85 21.11 -11.55
CA ARG A 23 -11.28 19.99 -12.39
C ARG A 23 -11.25 20.44 -13.84
N VAL A 24 -10.47 19.75 -14.66
CA VAL A 24 -10.37 20.01 -16.10
C VAL A 24 -11.21 18.99 -16.87
N THR A 25 -11.81 19.43 -17.96
CA THR A 25 -12.63 18.61 -18.88
C THR A 25 -12.08 18.68 -20.30
N ASP A 26 -10.78 18.89 -20.42
CA ASP A 26 -10.03 19.04 -21.67
C ASP A 26 -9.69 17.70 -22.33
N VAL A 27 -9.99 16.57 -21.68
CA VAL A 27 -9.89 15.23 -22.26
C VAL A 27 -11.25 14.75 -22.75
N PRO A 28 -11.41 14.44 -24.06
CA PRO A 28 -12.64 13.90 -24.62
C PRO A 28 -13.12 12.61 -23.92
N ALA A 29 -14.43 12.46 -23.77
CA ALA A 29 -15.02 11.35 -23.01
C ALA A 29 -14.77 9.96 -23.64
N ASP A 30 -14.70 9.91 -24.96
CA ASP A 30 -14.36 8.73 -25.75
C ASP A 30 -12.90 8.29 -25.52
N VAL A 31 -11.96 9.24 -25.43
CA VAL A 31 -10.55 8.97 -25.09
C VAL A 31 -10.46 8.35 -23.68
N LEU A 32 -11.20 8.89 -22.71
CA LEU A 32 -11.24 8.34 -21.36
C LEU A 32 -11.85 6.93 -21.33
N ALA A 33 -12.92 6.69 -22.09
CA ALA A 33 -13.55 5.37 -22.20
C ALA A 33 -12.61 4.33 -22.82
N ALA A 34 -11.99 4.66 -23.95
CA ALA A 34 -11.00 3.80 -24.61
C ALA A 34 -9.78 3.49 -23.72
N GLY A 35 -9.37 4.47 -22.90
CA GLY A 35 -8.32 4.28 -21.90
C GLY A 35 -8.72 3.25 -20.84
N ARG A 36 -9.92 3.38 -20.26
CA ARG A 36 -10.44 2.42 -19.26
C ARG A 36 -10.56 1.01 -19.83
N GLU A 37 -11.08 0.86 -21.05
CA GLU A 37 -11.17 -0.44 -21.73
C GLU A 37 -9.78 -1.05 -21.99
N THR A 38 -8.81 -0.22 -22.34
CA THR A 38 -7.43 -0.68 -22.54
C THR A 38 -6.79 -1.16 -21.25
N VAL A 39 -7.01 -0.45 -20.13
CA VAL A 39 -6.54 -0.88 -18.80
C VAL A 39 -7.21 -2.19 -18.39
N ALA A 40 -8.55 -2.29 -18.55
CA ALA A 40 -9.30 -3.49 -18.22
C ALA A 40 -8.75 -4.74 -18.95
N ARG A 41 -8.58 -4.64 -20.28
CA ARG A 41 -8.02 -5.74 -21.09
C ARG A 41 -6.60 -6.13 -20.67
N ARG A 42 -5.75 -5.17 -20.29
CA ARG A 42 -4.38 -5.46 -19.83
C ARG A 42 -4.37 -6.17 -18.49
N ILE A 43 -5.24 -5.76 -17.56
CA ILE A 43 -5.40 -6.43 -16.27
C ILE A 43 -5.92 -7.85 -16.48
N GLU A 44 -6.98 -8.04 -17.25
CA GLU A 44 -7.55 -9.35 -17.55
C GLU A 44 -6.50 -10.29 -18.19
N ALA A 45 -5.70 -9.78 -19.12
CA ALA A 45 -4.60 -10.52 -19.72
C ALA A 45 -3.50 -10.89 -18.72
N ALA A 46 -3.14 -9.99 -17.80
CA ALA A 46 -2.12 -10.23 -16.78
C ALA A 46 -2.59 -11.26 -15.73
N LEU A 47 -3.85 -11.18 -15.31
CA LEU A 47 -4.46 -12.12 -14.37
C LEU A 47 -4.65 -13.51 -14.99
N GLY A 48 -4.91 -13.58 -16.29
CA GLY A 48 -5.19 -14.83 -17.00
C GLY A 48 -6.66 -15.27 -16.85
N VAL A 49 -7.07 -16.20 -17.71
CA VAL A 49 -8.49 -16.61 -17.86
C VAL A 49 -9.11 -17.11 -16.56
N ASP A 50 -8.34 -17.80 -15.72
CA ASP A 50 -8.84 -18.39 -14.48
C ASP A 50 -9.01 -17.38 -13.34
N HIS A 51 -8.45 -16.16 -13.45
CA HIS A 51 -8.51 -15.13 -12.40
C HIS A 51 -9.03 -13.78 -12.89
N ALA A 52 -9.41 -13.65 -14.15
CA ALA A 52 -9.86 -12.39 -14.75
C ALA A 52 -11.10 -11.77 -14.05
N GLY A 53 -11.92 -12.58 -13.36
CA GLY A 53 -13.04 -12.10 -12.52
C GLY A 53 -12.61 -11.35 -11.25
N TYR A 54 -11.30 -11.27 -10.97
CA TYR A 54 -10.72 -10.40 -9.94
C TYR A 54 -10.21 -9.06 -10.46
N ARG A 55 -10.44 -8.72 -11.74
CA ARG A 55 -9.98 -7.46 -12.36
C ARG A 55 -10.21 -6.23 -11.47
N ASP A 56 -11.43 -6.06 -10.97
CA ASP A 56 -11.79 -4.87 -10.18
C ASP A 56 -11.08 -4.89 -8.81
N LEU A 57 -10.93 -6.05 -8.18
CA LEU A 57 -10.18 -6.20 -6.93
C LEU A 57 -8.69 -5.93 -7.13
N TYR A 58 -8.11 -6.40 -8.23
CA TYR A 58 -6.71 -6.11 -8.58
C TYR A 58 -6.51 -4.61 -8.82
N LEU A 59 -7.45 -3.94 -9.50
CA LEU A 59 -7.40 -2.50 -9.66
C LEU A 59 -7.48 -1.76 -8.31
N VAL A 60 -8.34 -2.22 -7.39
CA VAL A 60 -8.40 -1.69 -6.02
C VAL A 60 -7.07 -1.89 -5.31
N LEU A 61 -6.48 -3.08 -5.33
CA LEU A 61 -5.15 -3.37 -4.78
C LEU A 61 -4.07 -2.42 -5.32
N LEU A 62 -4.05 -2.15 -6.63
CA LEU A 62 -3.09 -1.22 -7.22
C LEU A 62 -3.36 0.25 -6.87
N SER A 63 -4.63 0.64 -6.73
CA SER A 63 -5.01 2.03 -6.44
C SER A 63 -4.96 2.40 -4.97
N LEU A 64 -5.19 1.42 -4.10
CA LEU A 64 -5.27 1.60 -2.66
C LEU A 64 -3.96 1.20 -2.01
N ALA A 65 -3.49 -0.03 -2.18
CA ALA A 65 -2.39 -0.55 -1.35
C ALA A 65 -1.04 -0.70 -2.09
N SER A 66 -0.86 -0.07 -3.25
CA SER A 66 0.44 -0.10 -3.95
C SER A 66 1.55 0.58 -3.16
N HIS A 67 1.23 1.59 -2.35
CA HIS A 67 2.20 2.21 -1.44
C HIS A 67 2.55 1.29 -0.28
N ASP A 68 1.62 0.47 0.23
CA ASP A 68 1.91 -0.53 1.25
C ASP A 68 2.92 -1.55 0.74
N LEU A 69 2.72 -2.06 -0.48
CA LEU A 69 3.67 -2.99 -1.10
C LEU A 69 5.06 -2.36 -1.23
N ALA A 70 5.14 -1.08 -1.62
CA ALA A 70 6.40 -0.37 -1.71
C ALA A 70 7.08 -0.15 -0.34
N VAL A 71 6.31 0.16 0.70
CA VAL A 71 6.80 0.31 2.09
C VAL A 71 7.28 -1.04 2.63
N MET A 72 6.49 -2.10 2.45
CA MET A 72 6.86 -3.48 2.81
C MET A 72 8.14 -3.90 2.11
N ARG A 73 8.28 -3.63 0.80
CA ARG A 73 9.51 -3.89 0.07
C ARG A 73 10.70 -3.12 0.61
N GLY A 74 10.50 -1.85 0.97
CA GLY A 74 11.54 -1.02 1.56
C GLY A 74 11.98 -1.49 2.95
N ALA A 75 11.04 -1.99 3.76
CA ALA A 75 11.28 -2.39 5.15
C ALA A 75 11.76 -3.84 5.28
N PHE A 76 11.21 -4.77 4.50
CA PHE A 76 11.35 -6.21 4.67
C PHE A 76 11.92 -6.92 3.43
N GLY A 77 12.04 -6.23 2.29
CA GLY A 77 12.38 -6.84 1.01
C GLY A 77 11.17 -7.48 0.32
N THR A 78 11.41 -8.34 -0.66
CA THR A 78 10.33 -9.05 -1.37
C THR A 78 9.97 -10.33 -0.60
N PRO A 79 8.68 -10.65 -0.39
CA PRO A 79 8.29 -11.91 0.23
C PRO A 79 8.64 -13.11 -0.65
N ASP A 80 9.05 -14.20 -0.01
CA ASP A 80 9.42 -15.45 -0.67
C ASP A 80 8.20 -16.06 -1.37
N ARG A 81 7.05 -16.08 -0.69
CA ARG A 81 5.78 -16.56 -1.25
C ARG A 81 4.55 -15.90 -0.64
N VAL A 82 3.46 -15.98 -1.40
CA VAL A 82 2.10 -15.80 -0.90
C VAL A 82 1.65 -17.15 -0.35
N VAL A 83 1.39 -17.23 0.95
CA VAL A 83 0.91 -18.44 1.63
C VAL A 83 -0.59 -18.61 1.43
N HIS A 84 -1.32 -17.50 1.50
CA HIS A 84 -2.77 -17.47 1.36
C HIS A 84 -3.22 -16.11 0.85
N ALA A 85 -4.32 -16.07 0.10
CA ALA A 85 -5.02 -14.84 -0.24
C ALA A 85 -6.51 -15.11 -0.38
N GLN A 86 -7.33 -14.12 0.00
CA GLN A 86 -8.78 -14.19 -0.07
C GLN A 86 -9.38 -12.81 -0.34
N GLN A 87 -10.36 -12.77 -1.25
CA GLN A 87 -11.30 -11.65 -1.35
C GLN A 87 -12.32 -11.77 -0.20
N THR A 88 -12.26 -10.88 0.79
CA THR A 88 -13.13 -10.89 1.98
C THR A 88 -14.39 -10.02 1.80
N GLY A 89 -14.40 -9.19 0.77
CA GLY A 89 -15.52 -8.35 0.36
C GLY A 89 -15.30 -7.77 -1.05
N PRO A 90 -16.26 -7.02 -1.61
CA PRO A 90 -16.13 -6.49 -2.97
C PRO A 90 -14.84 -5.70 -3.21
N ASN A 91 -14.44 -4.90 -2.21
CA ASN A 91 -13.24 -4.07 -2.21
C ASN A 91 -12.32 -4.37 -1.03
N GLN A 92 -12.30 -5.64 -0.59
CA GLN A 92 -11.52 -6.07 0.59
C GLN A 92 -10.72 -7.32 0.26
N LEU A 93 -9.48 -7.34 0.72
CA LEU A 93 -8.53 -8.41 0.49
C LEU A 93 -7.75 -8.68 1.76
N LEU A 94 -7.50 -9.97 2.01
CA LEU A 94 -6.56 -10.42 3.03
C LEU A 94 -5.56 -11.38 2.37
N ALA A 95 -4.28 -11.24 2.74
CA ALA A 95 -3.22 -12.13 2.31
C ALA A 95 -2.28 -12.46 3.49
N VAL A 96 -1.72 -13.66 3.44
CA VAL A 96 -0.61 -14.08 4.31
C VAL A 96 0.62 -14.27 3.43
N LEU A 97 1.68 -13.53 3.74
CA LEU A 97 2.96 -13.56 3.03
C LEU A 97 4.03 -14.18 3.92
N ASP A 98 5.00 -14.85 3.30
CA ASP A 98 6.16 -15.44 3.99
C ASP A 98 7.43 -14.65 3.68
N TYR A 99 8.09 -14.13 4.70
CA TYR A 99 9.38 -13.44 4.63
C TYR A 99 10.45 -14.27 5.33
N GLY A 100 11.00 -15.28 4.66
CA GLY A 100 12.05 -16.14 5.23
C GLY A 100 11.62 -16.88 6.50
N GLY A 101 10.36 -17.29 6.60
CA GLY A 101 9.77 -17.92 7.78
C GLY A 101 9.11 -16.94 8.77
N VAL A 102 9.15 -15.63 8.50
CA VAL A 102 8.38 -14.63 9.26
C VAL A 102 7.04 -14.38 8.56
N PRO A 103 5.90 -14.75 9.18
CA PRO A 103 4.60 -14.52 8.59
C PRO A 103 4.22 -13.03 8.62
N CYS A 104 3.66 -12.54 7.52
CA CYS A 104 3.08 -11.22 7.38
C CYS A 104 1.60 -11.35 7.06
N LEU A 105 0.73 -10.83 7.92
CA LEU A 105 -0.67 -10.60 7.59
C LEU A 105 -0.78 -9.25 6.89
N PHE A 106 -1.36 -9.23 5.69
CA PHE A 106 -1.64 -8.02 4.93
C PHE A 106 -3.13 -7.96 4.64
N ASP A 107 -3.81 -6.94 5.10
CA ASP A 107 -5.22 -6.72 4.82
C ASP A 107 -5.48 -5.29 4.37
N MET A 108 -6.37 -5.16 3.39
CA MET A 108 -6.73 -3.88 2.81
C MET A 108 -8.23 -3.81 2.54
N ALA A 109 -8.78 -2.60 2.68
CA ALA A 109 -10.19 -2.35 2.40
C ALA A 109 -10.46 -0.91 2.00
N LEU A 110 -11.36 -0.72 1.04
CA LEU A 110 -12.13 0.53 0.98
C LEU A 110 -13.19 0.49 2.07
N ALA A 111 -12.85 1.02 3.25
CA ALA A 111 -13.75 1.14 4.37
C ALA A 111 -14.71 2.33 4.20
N GLN A 112 -15.63 2.50 5.14
CA GLN A 112 -16.57 3.64 5.20
C GLN A 112 -16.41 4.46 6.49
N TYR A 113 -15.20 4.43 7.06
CA TYR A 113 -14.87 5.12 8.30
C TYR A 113 -14.73 6.64 8.10
N GLU A 114 -15.04 7.38 9.16
CA GLU A 114 -14.76 8.81 9.29
C GLU A 114 -13.31 9.10 9.74
N TRP A 115 -12.56 8.07 10.14
CA TRP A 115 -11.14 8.14 10.50
C TRP A 115 -10.26 7.46 9.45
N TRP A 116 -8.95 7.62 9.62
CA TRP A 116 -7.93 6.91 8.84
C TRP A 116 -7.40 5.74 9.68
N ASP A 117 -7.35 4.55 9.10
CA ASP A 117 -6.94 3.32 9.78
C ASP A 117 -5.89 2.60 8.92
N GLU A 118 -4.63 2.99 9.11
CA GLU A 118 -3.51 2.45 8.34
C GLU A 118 -2.28 2.35 9.23
N TRP A 119 -1.68 1.17 9.30
CA TRP A 119 -0.53 0.92 10.17
C TRP A 119 0.26 -0.33 9.77
N ILE A 120 1.52 -0.35 10.22
CA ILE A 120 2.38 -1.53 10.19
C ILE A 120 2.80 -1.84 11.61
N HIS A 121 2.64 -3.10 12.02
CA HIS A 121 3.03 -3.57 13.35
C HIS A 121 3.92 -4.80 13.21
N VAL A 122 5.14 -4.68 13.71
CA VAL A 122 6.15 -5.74 13.70
C VAL A 122 6.40 -6.18 15.12
N HIS A 123 6.33 -7.49 15.35
CA HIS A 123 6.60 -8.12 16.63
C HIS A 123 7.86 -8.98 16.56
N GLY A 124 8.82 -8.66 17.42
CA GLY A 124 9.91 -9.56 17.78
C GLY A 124 9.54 -10.44 18.98
N GLU A 125 10.55 -11.01 19.63
CA GLU A 125 10.36 -11.83 20.84
C GLU A 125 10.31 -10.99 22.12
N ARG A 126 10.95 -9.82 22.10
CA ARG A 126 11.13 -8.96 23.27
C ARG A 126 10.87 -7.48 22.96
N ASP A 127 10.42 -7.19 21.75
CA ASP A 127 10.24 -5.86 21.22
C ASP A 127 9.10 -5.82 20.18
N GLU A 128 8.54 -4.64 19.99
CA GLU A 128 7.63 -4.35 18.89
C GLU A 128 7.87 -2.94 18.34
N VAL A 129 7.59 -2.79 17.05
CA VAL A 129 7.55 -1.49 16.38
C VAL A 129 6.19 -1.35 15.71
N ARG A 130 5.50 -0.25 16.00
CA ARG A 130 4.24 0.12 15.35
C ARG A 130 4.41 1.46 14.64
N ILE A 131 4.14 1.47 13.35
CA ILE A 131 4.06 2.68 12.52
C ILE A 131 2.57 2.94 12.28
N GLU A 132 2.08 4.10 12.69
CA GLU A 132 0.70 4.53 12.45
C GLU A 132 0.70 5.65 11.45
N PHE A 133 0.14 5.40 10.27
CA PHE A 133 0.03 6.39 9.23
C PHE A 133 -1.11 7.35 9.55
N GLN A 134 -0.96 8.58 9.08
CA GLN A 134 -1.97 9.61 9.23
C GLN A 134 -2.70 9.76 7.92
N ASN A 135 -3.90 10.35 7.98
CA ASN A 135 -4.66 10.65 6.78
C ASN A 135 -3.78 11.39 5.75
N PRO A 136 -3.56 10.85 4.54
CA PRO A 136 -2.61 11.39 3.57
C PRO A 136 -3.03 12.76 3.03
N TYR A 137 -4.30 13.14 3.23
CA TYR A 137 -4.84 14.44 2.86
C TYR A 137 -4.63 15.49 3.96
N PHE A 138 -4.07 15.18 5.12
CA PHE A 138 -3.75 16.19 6.13
C PHE A 138 -2.36 16.76 5.89
N ARG A 139 -2.30 18.07 5.61
CA ARG A 139 -1.05 18.76 5.29
C ARG A 139 -0.05 18.63 6.44
N ASN A 140 1.18 18.22 6.11
CA ASN A 140 2.28 18.01 7.05
C ASN A 140 2.03 16.94 8.12
N ALA A 141 0.96 16.14 7.99
CA ALA A 141 0.77 15.00 8.86
C ALA A 141 1.88 13.96 8.61
N SER A 142 2.43 13.43 9.69
CA SER A 142 3.54 12.48 9.65
C SER A 142 3.13 11.21 10.38
N ALA A 143 3.57 10.05 9.87
CA ALA A 143 3.41 8.80 10.60
C ALA A 143 4.05 8.89 12.00
N THR A 144 3.44 8.22 12.97
CA THR A 144 3.98 8.08 14.32
C THR A 144 4.63 6.71 14.44
N VAL A 145 5.84 6.63 14.98
CA VAL A 145 6.51 5.34 15.25
C VAL A 145 6.57 5.11 16.75
N ARG A 146 5.98 4.03 17.22
CA ARG A 146 6.03 3.57 18.60
C ARG A 146 6.92 2.35 18.69
N LEU A 147 7.82 2.35 19.66
CA LEU A 147 8.68 1.22 19.98
C LEU A 147 8.38 0.79 21.41
N ARG A 148 8.23 -0.51 21.61
CA ARG A 148 8.22 -1.09 22.95
C ARG A 148 9.27 -2.17 23.04
N GLU A 149 10.00 -2.19 24.14
CA GLU A 149 11.09 -3.11 24.38
C GLU A 149 11.00 -3.65 25.81
N ALA A 150 11.44 -4.89 26.02
CA ALA A 150 11.51 -5.49 27.35
C ALA A 150 12.57 -4.76 28.20
N ALA A 151 12.12 -3.87 29.10
CA ALA A 151 12.98 -3.07 29.97
C ALA A 151 12.91 -3.56 31.43
N GLY A 152 13.60 -4.65 31.74
CA GLY A 152 13.62 -5.22 33.09
C GLY A 152 12.23 -5.64 33.57
N GLN A 153 11.72 -5.01 34.63
CA GLN A 153 10.42 -5.34 35.24
C GLN A 153 9.25 -4.43 34.81
N THR A 154 9.51 -3.37 34.05
CA THR A 154 8.46 -2.42 33.64
C THR A 154 8.36 -2.35 32.12
N ALA A 155 7.15 -2.12 31.60
CA ALA A 155 6.96 -1.85 30.18
C ALA A 155 7.72 -0.58 29.79
N SER A 156 8.42 -0.61 28.66
CA SER A 156 8.95 0.60 28.03
C SER A 156 8.14 0.94 26.80
N GLU A 157 7.90 2.23 26.59
CA GLU A 157 7.34 2.77 25.36
C GLU A 157 8.11 4.03 24.97
N ARG A 158 8.54 4.09 23.71
CA ARG A 158 9.17 5.27 23.12
C ARG A 158 8.44 5.63 21.85
N VAL A 159 8.01 6.89 21.76
CA VAL A 159 7.41 7.45 20.55
C VAL A 159 8.46 8.28 19.83
N ILE A 160 8.77 7.92 18.59
CA ILE A 160 9.60 8.74 17.71
C ILE A 160 8.67 9.72 17.00
N PRO A 161 8.81 11.03 17.26
CA PRO A 161 7.98 12.03 16.60
C PRO A 161 8.32 12.04 15.10
N GLY A 162 7.28 12.15 14.27
CA GLY A 162 7.49 12.38 12.86
C GLY A 162 8.11 13.75 12.58
N VAL A 163 8.72 13.89 11.41
CA VAL A 163 9.23 15.17 10.93
C VAL A 163 8.06 15.94 10.31
N PRO A 164 7.80 17.21 10.69
CA PRO A 164 6.71 18.01 10.14
C PRO A 164 7.06 18.51 8.73
N ASP A 165 7.28 17.59 7.80
CA ASP A 165 7.47 17.83 6.37
C ASP A 165 6.60 16.83 5.59
N THR A 166 6.16 17.20 4.39
CA THR A 166 5.34 16.30 3.57
C THR A 166 6.22 15.25 2.90
N SER A 167 5.74 14.01 2.83
CA SER A 167 6.36 12.94 2.04
C SER A 167 6.54 13.36 0.58
N PHE A 168 5.57 14.07 0.01
CA PHE A 168 5.63 14.64 -1.34
C PHE A 168 6.80 15.61 -1.55
N ARG A 169 7.01 16.58 -0.65
CA ARG A 169 8.14 17.52 -0.77
C ARG A 169 9.46 16.78 -0.71
N ARG A 170 9.59 15.82 0.22
CA ARG A 170 10.79 15.00 0.38
C ARG A 170 11.09 14.15 -0.85
N GLU A 171 10.06 13.60 -1.48
CA GLU A 171 10.17 12.87 -2.75
C GLU A 171 10.69 13.77 -3.87
N TRP A 172 10.13 14.97 -4.04
CA TRP A 172 10.58 15.94 -5.05
C TRP A 172 12.04 16.37 -4.86
N LEU A 173 12.47 16.60 -3.61
CA LEU A 173 13.86 16.91 -3.29
C LEU A 173 14.77 15.73 -3.65
N HIS A 174 14.40 14.51 -3.25
CA HIS A 174 15.17 13.31 -3.59
C HIS A 174 15.25 13.10 -5.12
N PHE A 175 14.17 13.37 -5.84
CA PHE A 175 14.15 13.33 -7.31
C PHE A 175 15.10 14.36 -7.93
N ALA A 176 15.11 15.60 -7.42
CA ALA A 176 16.05 16.63 -7.85
C ALA A 176 17.51 16.21 -7.58
N ASP A 177 17.81 15.60 -6.43
CA ASP A 177 19.13 15.06 -6.11
C ASP A 177 19.54 13.93 -7.07
N CYS A 178 18.59 13.07 -7.48
CA CYS A 178 18.86 12.02 -8.48
C CYS A 178 19.26 12.62 -9.83
N ILE A 179 18.62 13.71 -10.26
CA ILE A 179 18.92 14.37 -11.53
C ILE A 179 20.25 15.15 -11.45
N HIS A 180 20.42 15.98 -10.43
CA HIS A 180 21.54 16.92 -10.35
C HIS A 180 22.83 16.28 -9.84
N ALA A 181 22.73 15.36 -8.89
CA ALA A 181 23.89 14.74 -8.22
C ALA A 181 24.09 13.27 -8.58
N GLY A 182 23.25 12.71 -9.47
CA GLY A 182 23.33 11.29 -9.85
C GLY A 182 23.02 10.34 -8.69
N ALA A 183 22.30 10.80 -7.66
CA ALA A 183 21.90 9.95 -6.55
C ALA A 183 21.04 8.77 -7.05
N LYS A 184 21.23 7.59 -6.46
CA LYS A 184 20.41 6.43 -6.80
C LYS A 184 18.97 6.65 -6.28
N PRO A 185 17.93 6.48 -7.13
CA PRO A 185 16.55 6.50 -6.67
C PRO A 185 16.32 5.46 -5.56
N ARG A 186 15.70 5.87 -4.45
CA ARG A 186 15.29 4.94 -3.37
C ARG A 186 14.19 3.98 -3.85
N THR A 187 13.35 4.46 -4.75
CA THR A 187 12.21 3.77 -5.37
C THR A 187 12.41 3.68 -6.89
N PRO A 188 13.35 2.85 -7.39
CA PRO A 188 13.56 2.71 -8.83
C PRO A 188 12.37 2.01 -9.51
N LEU A 189 12.26 2.13 -10.83
CA LEU A 189 11.20 1.48 -11.63
C LEU A 189 11.13 -0.04 -11.42
N SER A 190 12.28 -0.70 -11.24
CA SER A 190 12.34 -2.13 -10.94
C SER A 190 11.64 -2.49 -9.62
N GLY A 191 11.60 -1.55 -8.66
CA GLY A 191 10.83 -1.70 -7.43
C GLY A 191 9.33 -1.72 -7.70
N GLY A 192 8.83 -0.78 -8.51
CA GLY A 192 7.42 -0.78 -8.90
C GLY A 192 7.01 -2.02 -9.68
N LEU A 193 7.89 -2.57 -10.53
CA LEU A 193 7.65 -3.85 -11.20
C LEU A 193 7.53 -5.01 -10.19
N ALA A 194 8.42 -5.08 -9.20
CA ALA A 194 8.34 -6.09 -8.16
C ALA A 194 7.04 -5.98 -7.33
N ASP A 195 6.54 -4.77 -7.12
CA ASP A 195 5.27 -4.52 -6.42
C ASP A 195 4.07 -5.01 -7.27
N LEU A 196 4.10 -4.78 -8.59
CA LEU A 196 3.10 -5.32 -9.53
C LEU A 196 3.10 -6.86 -9.57
N ASP A 197 4.29 -7.46 -9.60
CA ASP A 197 4.45 -8.92 -9.58
C ASP A 197 3.91 -9.52 -8.28
N LEU A 198 4.18 -8.88 -7.13
CA LEU A 198 3.61 -9.29 -5.85
C LEU A 198 2.09 -9.18 -5.84
N ALA A 199 1.53 -8.05 -6.30
CA ALA A 199 0.09 -7.87 -6.41
C ALA A 199 -0.56 -8.95 -7.27
N LEU A 200 0.08 -9.32 -8.40
CA LEU A 200 -0.40 -10.40 -9.27
C LEU A 200 -0.37 -11.75 -8.55
N ARG A 201 0.74 -12.09 -7.89
CA ARG A 201 0.89 -13.33 -7.11
C ARG A 201 -0.15 -13.43 -5.99
N ILE A 202 -0.52 -12.31 -5.36
CA ILE A 202 -1.58 -12.27 -4.34
C ILE A 202 -2.92 -12.69 -4.95
N ILE A 203 -3.32 -12.11 -6.10
CA ILE A 203 -4.58 -12.51 -6.76
C ILE A 203 -4.53 -13.95 -7.25
N GLN A 204 -3.40 -14.39 -7.83
CA GLN A 204 -3.23 -15.75 -8.34
C GLN A 204 -3.25 -16.83 -7.23
N ALA A 205 -2.94 -16.46 -5.98
CA ALA A 205 -3.06 -17.37 -4.84
C ALA A 205 -4.52 -17.61 -4.40
N MET A 206 -5.49 -16.85 -4.94
CA MET A 206 -6.91 -17.06 -4.70
C MET A 206 -7.46 -18.21 -5.58
N PRO A 207 -8.61 -18.81 -5.21
CA PRO A 207 -9.32 -19.76 -6.08
C PRO A 207 -9.67 -19.14 -7.44
N PRO A 208 -9.82 -19.93 -8.51
CA PRO A 208 -10.24 -19.43 -9.80
C PRO A 208 -11.57 -18.65 -9.75
N LYS A 209 -11.60 -17.50 -10.44
CA LYS A 209 -12.78 -16.67 -10.68
C LYS A 209 -12.68 -16.12 -12.10
N ARG A 210 -13.47 -16.69 -13.01
CA ARG A 210 -13.54 -16.27 -14.41
C ARG A 210 -14.46 -15.06 -14.57
N LEU A 211 -14.35 -14.35 -15.69
CA LEU A 211 -15.26 -13.25 -16.06
C LEU A 211 -16.71 -13.72 -16.23
#